data_AF-A0A916JE71-F1
#
_entry.id   AF-A0A916JE71-F1
#
_cell.length_a   1.000
_cell.length_b   1.000
_cell.length_c   1.000
_cell.angle_alpha   90.00
_cell.angle_beta   90.00
_cell.angle_gamma   90.00
#
_symmetry.space_group_name_H-M   'P 1'
#
loop_
_entity.id
_entity.type
_entity.pdbx_description
1 polymer ?
#
loop_
_entity_poly.entity_id
_entity_poly.type
_entity_poly.pdbx_seq_one_letter_code
_entity_poly.pdbx_strand_id
1 'polypeptide(L)'
;MNRVKKLIAGIILFSGVTACTTMNSVPLSNYTVFTEDLRRDLEAANIPLSKVQFFNDKPITIRREVSDPNDIKVNPEGQITMSNGKSIQTINVLPFTPGVSLSSDPASIHVSWDDTQQDTKGMKFNLSGQHYFIDVLSNNKFQYKTWVFDLQSGNGTRLFVKKDLLKQVKNSRETLKGRKVGE
;
A
#
# COMPACT_ATOMS: atom_id res chain seq x y z
N MET A 1 4.52 36.08 60.04
CA MET A 1 5.14 36.71 58.86
C MET A 1 6.10 35.71 58.25
N ASN A 2 6.17 35.65 56.91
CA ASN A 2 6.93 34.74 56.03
C ASN A 2 6.23 33.45 55.54
N ARG A 3 5.71 33.61 54.31
CA ARG A 3 5.22 32.64 53.33
C ARG A 3 6.39 31.89 52.68
N VAL A 4 6.06 30.95 51.78
CA VAL A 4 6.91 30.23 50.76
C VAL A 4 7.20 28.79 51.21
N LYS A 5 6.91 27.70 50.49
CA LYS A 5 6.29 27.42 49.18
C LYS A 5 5.80 25.95 49.24
N LYS A 6 4.70 25.67 48.56
CA LYS A 6 4.21 24.31 48.23
C LYS A 6 5.29 23.55 47.44
N LEU A 7 5.48 22.27 47.72
CA LEU A 7 5.98 21.33 46.70
C LEU A 7 5.29 19.97 46.82
N ILE A 8 4.48 19.72 45.80
CA ILE A 8 3.77 18.48 45.51
C ILE A 8 4.79 17.56 44.85
N ALA A 9 5.19 16.47 45.51
CA ALA A 9 5.94 15.39 44.87
C ALA A 9 4.93 14.37 44.34
N GLY A 10 4.37 14.68 43.16
CA GLY A 10 3.51 13.78 42.40
C GLY A 10 4.33 12.68 41.74
N ILE A 11 4.02 11.45 42.09
CA ILE A 11 4.45 10.22 41.43
C ILE A 11 3.96 10.27 39.98
N ILE A 12 4.86 10.30 39.02
CA ILE A 12 4.54 10.00 37.61
C ILE A 12 5.42 8.83 37.17
N LEU A 13 4.83 7.64 37.29
CA LEU A 13 5.26 6.43 36.60
C LEU A 13 5.01 6.63 35.11
N PHE A 14 6.03 7.04 34.35
CA PHE A 14 6.03 6.90 32.90
C PHE A 14 6.31 5.44 32.56
N SER A 15 5.25 4.64 32.52
CA SER A 15 5.25 3.35 31.82
C SER A 15 5.42 3.62 30.33
N GLY A 16 6.67 3.51 29.87
CA GLY A 16 6.97 3.44 28.45
C GLY A 16 6.35 2.16 27.88
N VAL A 17 5.18 2.29 27.25
CA VAL A 17 4.68 1.29 26.31
C VAL A 17 5.55 1.36 25.06
N THR A 18 6.69 0.69 25.10
CA THR A 18 7.41 0.29 23.90
C THR A 18 6.47 -0.65 23.15
N ALA A 19 5.80 -0.14 22.12
CA ALA A 19 5.08 -0.95 21.17
C ALA A 19 6.11 -1.84 20.44
N CYS A 20 6.32 -3.04 20.98
CA CYS A 20 6.98 -4.12 20.26
C CYS A 20 6.08 -4.46 19.06
N THR A 21 6.38 -3.91 17.89
CA THR A 21 5.88 -4.46 16.63
C THR A 21 6.56 -5.80 16.43
N THR A 22 5.96 -6.86 16.98
CA THR A 22 6.36 -8.22 16.68
C THR A 22 6.24 -8.39 15.17
N MET A 23 7.35 -8.76 14.52
CA MET A 23 7.35 -9.13 13.11
C MET A 23 6.56 -10.44 12.99
N ASN A 24 5.24 -10.34 12.81
CA ASN A 24 4.42 -11.47 12.42
C ASN A 24 4.95 -11.98 11.08
N SER A 25 5.54 -13.17 11.08
CA SER A 25 5.91 -13.84 9.85
C SER A 25 4.64 -14.03 9.02
N VAL A 26 4.54 -13.32 7.90
CA VAL A 26 3.39 -13.45 7.01
C VAL A 26 3.44 -14.84 6.40
N PRO A 27 2.43 -15.71 6.63
CA PRO A 27 2.43 -17.06 6.07
C PRO A 27 2.22 -16.96 4.55
N LEU A 28 3.33 -16.99 3.81
CA LEU A 28 3.38 -16.92 2.34
C LEU A 28 2.50 -17.98 1.65
N SER A 29 2.23 -19.09 2.33
CA SER A 29 1.36 -20.17 1.86
C SER A 29 -0.07 -19.71 1.53
N ASN A 30 -0.56 -18.62 2.14
CA ASN A 30 -1.91 -18.11 1.96
C ASN A 30 -2.05 -17.08 0.83
N TYR A 31 -0.95 -16.70 0.20
CA TYR A 31 -0.96 -15.68 -0.85
C TYR A 31 -0.58 -16.29 -2.21
N THR A 32 -1.03 -15.64 -3.27
CA THR A 32 -0.64 -15.95 -4.65
C THR A 32 -0.37 -14.65 -5.40
N VAL A 33 0.47 -14.72 -6.43
CA VAL A 33 0.67 -13.60 -7.35
C VAL A 33 -0.68 -13.28 -8.01
N PHE A 34 -1.04 -12.00 -8.06
CA PHE A 34 -2.16 -11.51 -8.84
C PHE A 34 -1.78 -11.51 -10.32
N THR A 35 -2.57 -12.22 -11.14
CA THR A 35 -2.31 -12.37 -12.57
C THR A 35 -3.39 -11.74 -13.41
N GLU A 36 -3.08 -11.53 -14.69
CA GLU A 36 -4.06 -11.09 -15.67
C GLU A 36 -5.22 -12.08 -15.84
N ASP A 37 -4.96 -13.40 -15.77
CA ASP A 37 -6.06 -14.39 -15.75
C ASP A 37 -6.97 -14.20 -14.54
N LEU A 38 -6.41 -13.94 -13.36
CA LEU A 38 -7.21 -13.71 -12.17
C LEU A 38 -8.02 -12.41 -12.27
N ARG A 39 -7.46 -11.36 -12.89
CA ARG A 39 -8.21 -10.15 -13.20
C ARG A 39 -9.43 -10.47 -14.07
N ARG A 40 -9.23 -11.18 -15.17
CA ARG A 40 -10.33 -11.58 -16.09
C ARG A 40 -11.38 -12.40 -15.37
N ASP A 41 -10.95 -13.30 -14.49
CA ASP A 41 -11.86 -14.13 -13.70
C ASP A 41 -12.70 -13.29 -12.72
N LEU A 42 -12.12 -12.27 -12.08
CA LEU A 42 -12.83 -11.33 -11.21
C LEU A 42 -13.80 -10.45 -11.98
N GLU A 43 -13.37 -9.91 -13.12
CA GLU A 43 -14.21 -9.08 -13.99
C GLU A 43 -15.41 -9.87 -14.52
N ALA A 44 -15.21 -11.13 -14.94
CA ALA A 44 -16.29 -12.02 -15.34
C ALA A 44 -17.29 -12.31 -14.20
N ALA A 45 -16.82 -12.31 -12.96
CA ALA A 45 -17.64 -12.45 -11.76
C ALA A 45 -18.27 -11.12 -11.29
N ASN A 46 -18.09 -10.01 -12.02
CA ASN A 46 -18.50 -8.65 -11.64
C ASN A 46 -17.94 -8.20 -10.28
N ILE A 47 -16.73 -8.65 -9.93
CA ILE A 47 -16.01 -8.23 -8.73
C ILE A 47 -15.04 -7.10 -9.12
N PRO A 48 -15.32 -5.83 -8.75
CA PRO A 48 -14.44 -4.73 -9.08
C PRO A 48 -13.11 -4.83 -8.32
N LEU A 49 -12.01 -4.43 -8.96
CA LEU A 49 -10.66 -4.47 -8.36
C LEU A 49 -10.55 -3.59 -7.10
N SER A 50 -11.38 -2.56 -6.94
CA SER A 50 -11.47 -1.76 -5.71
C SER A 50 -11.96 -2.55 -4.48
N LYS A 51 -12.57 -3.73 -4.68
CA LYS A 51 -12.95 -4.66 -3.60
C LYS A 51 -11.91 -5.75 -3.34
N VAL A 52 -10.81 -5.74 -4.09
CA VAL A 52 -9.72 -6.70 -3.92
C VAL A 52 -8.65 -6.10 -3.02
N GLN A 53 -8.29 -6.82 -1.96
CA GLN A 53 -7.13 -6.49 -1.14
C GLN A 53 -5.86 -7.00 -1.81
N PHE A 54 -4.98 -6.09 -2.18
CA PHE A 54 -3.66 -6.37 -2.73
C PHE A 54 -2.59 -6.34 -1.65
N PHE A 55 -1.46 -6.99 -1.95
CA PHE A 55 -0.25 -7.03 -1.13
C PHE A 55 0.97 -6.90 -2.05
N ASN A 56 2.02 -6.22 -1.61
CA ASN A 56 3.31 -6.18 -2.30
C ASN A 56 4.24 -7.29 -1.82
N ASP A 57 5.03 -7.91 -2.70
CA ASP A 57 5.91 -9.04 -2.33
C ASP A 57 7.30 -8.63 -1.82
N LYS A 58 7.69 -7.37 -2.01
CA LYS A 58 9.00 -6.80 -1.69
C LYS A 58 8.83 -5.40 -1.12
N PRO A 59 9.79 -4.88 -0.34
CA PRO A 59 9.72 -3.51 0.12
C PRO A 59 9.79 -2.53 -1.05
N ILE A 60 9.08 -1.42 -0.93
CA ILE A 60 9.14 -0.31 -1.89
C ILE A 60 9.61 0.91 -1.11
N THR A 61 10.76 1.46 -1.48
CA THR A 61 11.29 2.68 -0.88
C THR A 61 11.54 3.70 -1.97
N ILE A 62 10.89 4.84 -1.88
CA ILE A 62 11.06 5.98 -2.80
C ILE A 62 11.49 7.22 -2.01
N ARG A 63 12.39 8.02 -2.60
CA ARG A 63 12.92 9.23 -1.99
C ARG A 63 12.87 10.41 -2.93
N ARG A 64 12.59 11.61 -2.42
CA ARG A 64 12.80 12.85 -3.17
C ARG A 64 13.35 13.92 -2.26
N GLU A 65 14.15 14.81 -2.83
CA GLU A 65 14.43 16.10 -2.23
C GLU A 65 13.18 16.97 -2.34
N VAL A 66 12.82 17.63 -1.24
CA VAL A 66 11.70 18.55 -1.19
C VAL A 66 12.24 19.97 -1.31
N SER A 67 11.90 20.62 -2.41
CA SER A 67 12.33 21.99 -2.69
C SER A 67 11.38 23.04 -2.09
N ASP A 68 10.08 22.78 -2.03
CA ASP A 68 9.08 23.68 -1.42
C ASP A 68 8.56 23.11 -0.08
N PRO A 69 8.77 23.80 1.05
CA PRO A 69 8.21 23.41 2.35
C PRO A 69 6.68 23.25 2.37
N ASN A 70 5.94 23.87 1.45
CA ASN A 70 4.48 23.72 1.35
C ASN A 70 4.06 22.34 0.80
N ASP A 71 4.92 21.67 0.04
CA ASP A 71 4.66 20.31 -0.46
C ASP A 71 4.46 19.30 0.67
N ILE A 72 5.08 19.58 1.82
CA ILE A 72 5.06 18.73 3.02
C ILE A 72 3.78 18.93 3.83
N LYS A 73 3.30 20.17 3.92
CA LYS A 73 2.14 20.53 4.76
C LYS A 73 0.82 20.02 4.18
N VAL A 74 0.75 19.82 2.87
CA VAL A 74 -0.50 19.47 2.17
C VAL A 74 -0.72 17.96 2.10
N ASN A 75 0.33 17.13 2.08
CA ASN A 75 0.23 15.66 1.96
C ASN A 75 1.29 14.96 2.83
N PRO A 76 1.07 14.79 4.14
CA PRO A 76 2.01 14.11 5.05
C PRO A 76 2.04 12.58 4.81
N GLU A 77 2.51 12.16 3.63
CA GLU A 77 2.86 10.77 3.36
C GLU A 77 4.37 10.56 3.50
N GLY A 78 4.73 9.50 4.22
CA GLY A 78 6.12 9.14 4.45
C GLY A 78 6.83 10.01 5.49
N GLN A 79 8.09 9.68 5.72
CA GLN A 79 8.96 10.33 6.68
C GLN A 79 9.72 11.47 6.01
N ILE A 80 9.83 12.60 6.72
CA ILE A 80 10.65 13.74 6.28
C ILE A 80 11.86 13.87 7.19
N THR A 81 13.04 13.92 6.59
CA THR A 81 14.31 14.07 7.31
C THR A 81 15.12 15.23 6.72
N MET A 82 15.96 15.87 7.53
CA MET A 82 16.92 16.86 7.05
C MET A 82 18.27 16.18 6.81
N SER A 83 18.84 16.35 5.62
CA SER A 83 20.16 15.84 5.27
C SER A 83 20.91 16.88 4.45
N ASN A 84 22.09 17.31 4.92
CA ASN A 84 22.93 18.30 4.24
C ASN A 84 22.20 19.62 3.87
N GLY A 85 21.35 20.12 4.77
CA GLY A 85 20.57 21.34 4.54
C GLY A 85 19.36 21.16 3.61
N LYS A 86 19.10 19.93 3.13
CA LYS A 86 17.99 19.58 2.24
C LYS A 86 16.94 18.77 2.98
N SER A 87 15.66 19.05 2.73
CA SER A 87 14.56 18.21 3.20
C SER A 87 14.39 17.01 2.29
N ILE A 88 14.42 15.80 2.83
CA ILE A 88 14.25 14.55 2.10
C ILE A 88 12.95 13.89 2.53
N GLN A 89 12.03 13.70 1.60
CA GLN A 89 10.84 12.88 1.80
C GLN A 89 11.17 11.43 1.43
N THR A 90 10.86 10.50 2.33
CA THR A 90 11.02 9.05 2.13
C THR A 90 9.68 8.36 2.36
N ILE A 91 9.20 7.61 1.38
CA ILE A 91 8.02 6.75 1.53
C ILE A 91 8.51 5.30 1.55
N ASN A 92 8.09 4.55 2.57
CA ASN A 92 8.44 3.14 2.76
C ASN A 92 7.16 2.32 2.80
N VAL A 93 7.05 1.34 1.91
CA VAL A 93 6.03 0.30 1.94
C VAL A 93 6.71 -1.01 2.29
N LEU A 94 6.35 -1.59 3.43
CA LEU A 94 6.90 -2.87 3.88
C LEU A 94 6.34 -4.02 3.02
N PRO A 95 7.03 -5.16 2.91
CA PRO A 95 6.45 -6.34 2.26
C PRO A 95 5.12 -6.73 2.92
N PHE A 96 4.17 -7.16 2.10
CA PHE A 96 2.82 -7.56 2.52
C PHE A 96 2.03 -6.46 3.24
N THR A 97 2.33 -5.19 2.94
CA THR A 97 1.43 -4.10 3.31
C THR A 97 0.11 -4.27 2.53
N PRO A 98 -1.06 -4.24 3.21
CA PRO A 98 -2.34 -4.30 2.53
C PRO A 98 -2.57 -3.00 1.74
N GLY A 99 -2.94 -3.13 0.46
CA GLY A 99 -3.29 -2.00 -0.39
C GLY A 99 -4.59 -2.20 -1.17
N VAL A 100 -5.19 -1.09 -1.60
CA VAL A 100 -6.47 -1.05 -2.31
C VAL A 100 -6.28 -0.38 -3.67
N SER A 101 -6.91 -0.92 -4.71
CA SER A 101 -6.91 -0.31 -6.04
C SER A 101 -7.74 0.97 -6.04
N LEU A 102 -7.11 2.10 -6.37
CA LEU A 102 -7.78 3.39 -6.55
C LEU A 102 -8.26 3.59 -8.00
N SER A 103 -7.52 3.05 -8.96
CA SER A 103 -7.88 3.06 -10.37
C SER A 103 -7.19 1.91 -11.11
N SER A 104 -7.74 1.52 -12.24
CA SER A 104 -7.18 0.46 -13.08
C SER A 104 -7.53 0.69 -14.53
N ASP A 105 -6.56 0.44 -15.40
CA ASP A 105 -6.70 0.41 -16.85
C ASP A 105 -6.35 -1.00 -17.35
N PRO A 106 -6.59 -1.36 -18.62
CA PRO A 106 -6.30 -2.72 -19.11
C PRO A 106 -4.85 -3.18 -18.89
N ALA A 107 -3.87 -2.25 -18.89
CA ALA A 107 -2.45 -2.57 -18.75
C ALA A 107 -1.83 -2.13 -17.40
N SER A 108 -2.63 -1.60 -16.46
CA SER A 108 -2.08 -1.17 -15.17
C SER A 108 -3.10 -1.10 -14.05
N ILE A 109 -2.61 -1.22 -12.82
CA ILE A 109 -3.40 -1.03 -11.59
C ILE A 109 -2.66 -0.01 -10.72
N HIS A 110 -3.39 0.97 -10.21
CA HIS A 110 -2.88 1.94 -9.25
C HIS A 110 -3.33 1.54 -7.85
N VAL A 111 -2.38 1.17 -6.99
CA VAL A 111 -2.65 0.67 -5.64
C VAL A 111 -2.17 1.67 -4.60
N SER A 112 -3.06 2.08 -3.71
CA SER A 112 -2.70 2.83 -2.51
C SER A 112 -2.32 1.86 -1.39
N TRP A 113 -1.26 2.21 -0.68
CA TRP A 113 -0.77 1.53 0.53
C TRP A 113 -0.94 2.41 1.78
N ASP A 114 -1.57 3.57 1.62
CA ASP A 114 -1.78 4.56 2.66
C ASP A 114 -3.09 4.28 3.42
N ASP A 115 -2.98 4.08 4.73
CA ASP A 115 -4.11 3.83 5.62
C ASP A 115 -4.83 5.12 6.05
N THR A 116 -4.23 6.29 5.79
CA THR A 116 -4.83 7.60 6.10
C THR A 116 -5.82 8.09 5.03
N GLN A 117 -5.94 7.37 3.91
CA GLN A 117 -6.81 7.68 2.76
C GLN A 117 -6.48 9.03 2.09
N GLN A 118 -5.26 9.55 2.28
CA GLN A 118 -4.78 10.77 1.63
C GLN A 118 -4.21 10.49 0.24
N ASP A 119 -3.76 9.25 0.00
CA ASP A 119 -3.39 8.83 -1.34
C ASP A 119 -4.63 8.74 -2.24
N THR A 120 -4.64 9.57 -3.27
CA THR A 120 -5.69 9.63 -4.30
C THR A 120 -5.24 9.10 -5.65
N LYS A 121 -3.98 8.68 -5.79
CA LYS A 121 -3.40 8.28 -7.08
C LYS A 121 -2.89 6.86 -7.10
N GLY A 122 -2.36 6.33 -6.01
CA GLY A 122 -1.82 4.98 -5.96
C GLY A 122 -0.46 4.86 -6.67
N MET A 123 0.33 3.89 -6.25
CA MET A 123 1.52 3.46 -6.97
C MET A 123 1.12 2.63 -8.19
N LYS A 124 1.67 2.94 -9.36
CA LYS A 124 1.34 2.26 -10.61
C LYS A 124 2.07 0.92 -10.74
N PHE A 125 1.32 -0.15 -10.97
CA PHE A 125 1.82 -1.46 -11.35
C PHE A 125 1.44 -1.72 -12.82
N ASN A 126 2.43 -1.94 -13.68
CA ASN A 126 2.24 -2.21 -15.10
C ASN A 126 2.14 -3.72 -15.34
N LEU A 127 1.30 -4.10 -16.29
CA LEU A 127 1.20 -5.46 -16.79
C LEU A 127 2.37 -5.75 -17.73
N SER A 128 3.09 -6.86 -17.50
CA SER A 128 3.83 -7.53 -18.57
C SER A 128 3.84 -9.04 -18.38
N GLY A 129 3.65 -9.76 -19.48
CA GLY A 129 3.26 -11.17 -19.44
C GLY A 129 1.96 -11.32 -18.64
N GLN A 130 2.00 -12.18 -17.61
CA GLN A 130 0.86 -12.43 -16.72
C GLN A 130 0.90 -11.66 -15.40
N HIS A 131 1.85 -10.74 -15.20
CA HIS A 131 2.11 -10.17 -13.88
C HIS A 131 2.05 -8.64 -13.89
N TYR A 132 1.56 -8.10 -12.78
CA TYR A 132 1.56 -6.67 -12.49
C TYR A 132 2.74 -6.32 -11.59
N PHE A 133 3.61 -5.42 -12.04
CA PHE A 133 4.81 -5.03 -11.31
C PHE A 133 5.09 -3.53 -11.32
N ILE A 134 5.82 -3.06 -10.31
CA ILE A 134 6.44 -1.73 -10.35
C ILE A 134 7.53 -1.72 -11.41
N ASP A 135 7.39 -0.81 -12.36
CA ASP A 135 8.39 -0.48 -13.35
C ASP A 135 8.97 0.91 -13.06
N VAL A 136 10.20 1.15 -13.50
CA VAL A 136 10.91 2.40 -13.30
C VAL A 136 11.14 3.15 -14.61
N LEU A 137 11.13 4.46 -14.51
CA LEU A 137 11.66 5.34 -15.55
C LEU A 137 13.19 5.21 -15.60
N SER A 138 13.80 5.80 -16.64
CA SER A 138 15.27 5.90 -16.75
C SER A 138 15.91 6.44 -15.46
N ASN A 139 17.12 5.97 -15.15
CA ASN A 139 17.87 6.38 -13.95
C ASN A 139 17.17 6.05 -12.62
N ASN A 140 16.46 4.91 -12.53
CA ASN A 140 15.75 4.46 -11.32
C ASN A 140 14.75 5.47 -10.78
N LYS A 141 14.12 6.25 -11.67
CA LYS A 141 13.10 7.22 -11.28
C LYS A 141 11.72 6.54 -11.23
N PHE A 142 10.89 6.97 -10.29
CA PHE A 142 9.53 6.45 -10.12
C PHE A 142 8.55 7.62 -9.99
N GLN A 143 7.57 7.67 -10.88
CA GLN A 143 6.52 8.69 -10.82
C GLN A 143 5.43 8.24 -9.85
N TYR A 144 5.14 9.08 -8.86
CA TYR A 144 4.06 8.86 -7.91
C TYR A 144 3.36 10.19 -7.63
N LYS A 145 2.04 10.19 -7.81
CA LYS A 145 1.23 11.42 -7.82
C LYS A 145 1.76 12.42 -8.87
N THR A 146 2.06 13.64 -8.44
CA THR A 146 2.61 14.72 -9.27
C THR A 146 4.14 14.77 -9.22
N TRP A 147 4.78 13.89 -8.45
CA TRP A 147 6.21 13.98 -8.16
C TRP A 147 6.99 12.82 -8.76
N VAL A 148 8.26 13.08 -9.03
CA VAL A 148 9.23 12.06 -9.44
C VAL A 148 10.16 11.79 -8.27
N PHE A 149 10.25 10.53 -7.88
CA PHE A 149 11.11 10.05 -6.81
C PHE A 149 12.28 9.24 -7.38
N ASP A 150 13.37 9.17 -6.62
CA ASP A 150 14.40 8.15 -6.73
C ASP A 150 13.94 6.85 -6.07
N LEU A 151 13.81 5.79 -6.85
CA LEU A 151 13.54 4.46 -6.32
C LEU A 151 14.81 3.91 -5.66
N GLN A 152 14.73 3.69 -4.35
CA GLN A 152 15.80 3.07 -3.57
C GLN A 152 15.66 1.54 -3.56
N SER A 153 14.43 1.03 -3.56
CA SER A 153 14.11 -0.40 -3.59
C SER A 153 12.69 -0.63 -4.11
N GLY A 154 12.42 -1.82 -4.67
CA GLY A 154 11.08 -2.23 -5.09
C GLY A 154 10.87 -2.34 -6.61
N ASN A 155 11.93 -2.29 -7.42
CA ASN A 155 11.81 -2.55 -8.86
C ASN A 155 11.38 -4.02 -9.07
N GLY A 156 10.38 -4.24 -9.92
CA GLY A 156 9.82 -5.57 -10.13
C GLY A 156 9.08 -6.14 -8.90
N THR A 157 8.62 -5.28 -7.98
CA THR A 157 7.67 -5.68 -6.92
C THR A 157 6.35 -6.06 -7.56
N ARG A 158 5.77 -7.19 -7.16
CA ARG A 158 4.53 -7.74 -7.73
C ARG A 158 3.34 -7.56 -6.81
N LEU A 159 2.16 -7.54 -7.40
CA LEU A 159 0.90 -7.62 -6.67
C LEU A 159 0.57 -9.07 -6.29
N PHE A 160 0.17 -9.25 -5.04
CA PHE A 160 -0.30 -10.50 -4.46
C PHE A 160 -1.71 -10.33 -3.92
N VAL A 161 -2.44 -11.43 -3.82
CA VAL A 161 -3.77 -11.51 -3.19
C VAL A 161 -3.85 -12.78 -2.32
N LYS A 162 -4.82 -12.83 -1.42
CA LYS A 162 -5.10 -14.05 -0.65
C LYS A 162 -5.69 -15.12 -1.56
N LYS A 163 -5.27 -16.38 -1.38
CA LYS A 163 -5.80 -17.54 -2.12
C LYS A 163 -7.31 -17.75 -1.92
N ASP A 164 -7.89 -17.28 -0.83
CA ASP A 164 -9.33 -17.36 -0.60
C ASP A 164 -10.15 -16.55 -1.61
N LEU A 165 -9.57 -15.50 -2.21
CA LEU A 165 -10.19 -14.78 -3.32
C LEU A 165 -10.45 -15.73 -4.51
N LEU A 166 -9.54 -16.67 -4.77
CA LEU A 166 -9.71 -17.66 -5.83
C LEU A 166 -10.91 -18.58 -5.57
N LYS A 167 -11.17 -18.92 -4.30
CA LYS A 167 -12.31 -19.75 -3.91
C LYS A 167 -13.62 -19.01 -4.15
N GLN A 168 -13.69 -17.72 -3.80
CA GLN A 168 -14.87 -16.89 -4.05
C GLN A 168 -15.22 -16.80 -5.53
N VAL A 169 -14.20 -16.58 -6.38
CA VAL A 169 -14.36 -16.51 -7.83
C VAL A 169 -14.82 -17.84 -8.43
N LYS A 170 -14.25 -18.97 -7.98
CA LYS A 170 -14.67 -20.32 -8.41
C LYS A 170 -16.12 -20.62 -8.02
N ASN A 171 -16.50 -20.37 -6.78
CA ASN A 171 -17.86 -20.62 -6.29
C ASN A 171 -18.91 -19.77 -7.04
N SER A 172 -18.55 -18.55 -7.43
CA SER A 172 -19.42 -17.71 -8.27
C SER A 172 -19.68 -18.30 -9.65
N ARG A 173 -18.75 -19.07 -10.23
CA ARG A 173 -18.93 -19.74 -11.53
C ARG A 173 -19.83 -20.96 -11.42
N GLU A 174 -19.77 -21.69 -10.31
CA GLU A 174 -20.52 -22.94 -10.13
C GLU A 174 -21.99 -22.70 -9.70
N THR A 175 -22.31 -21.53 -9.15
CA THR A 175 -23.68 -21.22 -8.70
C THR A 175 -24.56 -20.74 -9.86
N LEU A 176 -25.13 -21.66 -10.63
CA LEU A 176 -26.17 -21.35 -11.62
C LEU A 176 -27.53 -21.22 -10.92
N LYS A 177 -28.26 -20.11 -11.14
CA LYS A 177 -29.53 -19.81 -10.45
C LYS A 177 -30.72 -20.72 -10.82
N GLY A 178 -30.53 -21.67 -11.73
CA GLY A 178 -31.61 -22.47 -12.32
C GLY A 178 -32.59 -21.62 -13.13
N ARG A 179 -33.37 -22.26 -14.01
CA ARG A 179 -34.46 -21.62 -14.75
C ARG A 179 -35.76 -22.30 -14.34
N LYS A 180 -36.73 -21.55 -13.82
CA LYS A 180 -38.08 -22.07 -13.65
C LYS A 180 -38.75 -22.17 -15.02
N VAL A 181 -39.30 -23.33 -15.33
CA VAL A 181 -40.24 -23.50 -16.45
C VAL A 181 -41.58 -22.96 -15.96
N GLY A 182 -42.21 -22.08 -16.75
CA GLY A 182 -43.49 -21.50 -16.41
C GLY A 182 -44.58 -22.57 -16.33
N GLU A 183 -45.44 -22.44 -15.31
CA GLU A 183 -46.72 -23.15 -15.18
C GLU A 183 -47.72 -22.68 -16.24
#